data_AF-A0A9D2LJ15-F1
#
_entry.id   AF-A0A9D2LJ15-F1
#
_cell.length_a   1.000
_cell.length_b   1.000
_cell.length_c   1.000
_cell.angle_alpha   90.00
_cell.angle_beta   90.00
_cell.angle_gamma   90.00
#
_symmetry.space_group_name_H-M   'P 1'
#
loop_
_entity.id
_entity.type
_entity.pdbx_description
1 polymer ?
#
loop_
_entity_poly.entity_id
_entity_poly.type
_entity_poly.pdbx_seq_one_letter_code
_entity_poly.pdbx_strand_id
1 'polypeptide(L)'
;MNGQFRFHLPDPPPSRICMDLAEWSNGAGVFGWSGKASRSSRVGWGGFTFWPSPRSDRTELERLGAPWGLSFCIDGDPPPEIPLYPVPGLEVFAWDEGGWLGPLAQNGSHPMVYLRRDGAVFQAAEDMDAFVQLLRDGTDWRAGLVPEPGIQVYASREGAAREWFFLRLEAPPQ
;
A
#
# COMPACT_ATOMS: atom_id res chain seq x y z
N MET A 1 0.70 -23.65 3.44
CA MET A 1 -0.34 -23.98 4.44
C MET A 1 -1.61 -23.23 4.05
N ASN A 2 -2.70 -23.91 3.72
CA ASN A 2 -4.01 -23.27 3.55
C ASN A 2 -4.62 -23.06 4.94
N GLY A 3 -4.21 -21.98 5.62
CA GLY A 3 -4.75 -21.59 6.91
C GLY A 3 -6.01 -20.75 6.71
N GLN A 4 -7.18 -21.25 7.09
CA GLN A 4 -8.39 -20.44 7.16
C GLN A 4 -8.43 -19.75 8.52
N PHE A 5 -8.28 -18.43 8.55
CA PHE A 5 -8.45 -17.64 9.77
C PHE A 5 -9.91 -17.25 9.94
N ARG A 6 -10.45 -17.42 11.15
CA ARG A 6 -11.80 -16.96 11.53
C ARG A 6 -11.66 -15.78 12.47
N PHE A 7 -12.49 -14.76 12.26
CA PHE A 7 -12.52 -13.56 13.07
C PHE A 7 -13.91 -13.40 13.67
N HIS A 8 -13.96 -13.01 14.94
CA HIS A 8 -15.19 -12.60 15.60
C HIS A 8 -15.32 -11.08 15.53
N LEU A 9 -16.39 -10.60 14.90
CA LEU A 9 -16.75 -9.18 14.95
C LEU A 9 -17.62 -8.90 16.18
N PRO A 10 -17.51 -7.71 16.80
CA PRO A 10 -18.42 -7.31 17.86
C PRO A 10 -19.87 -7.21 17.36
N ASP A 11 -20.83 -7.30 18.27
CA ASP A 11 -22.26 -7.08 18.01
C ASP A 11 -22.71 -5.77 18.69
N PRO A 12 -23.15 -4.74 17.94
CA PRO A 12 -23.33 -4.71 16.48
C PRO A 12 -22.00 -4.64 15.70
N PRO A 13 -21.99 -5.12 14.44
CA PRO A 13 -20.78 -5.14 13.62
C PRO A 13 -20.29 -3.72 13.31
N PRO A 14 -18.96 -3.50 13.25
CA PRO A 14 -18.40 -2.20 12.92
C PRO A 14 -18.80 -1.75 11.50
N SER A 15 -18.98 -0.44 11.32
CA SER A 15 -19.27 0.15 10.01
C SER A 15 -18.03 0.24 9.12
N ARG A 16 -16.83 0.26 9.70
CA ARG A 16 -15.54 0.30 8.99
C ARG A 16 -14.57 -0.69 9.62
N ILE A 17 -14.03 -1.59 8.80
CA ILE A 17 -13.14 -2.66 9.22
C ILE A 17 -11.84 -2.54 8.41
N CYS A 18 -10.72 -2.47 9.11
CA CYS A 18 -9.39 -2.36 8.51
C CYS A 18 -8.61 -3.66 8.68
N MET A 19 -8.02 -4.16 7.60
CA MET A 19 -7.01 -5.21 7.59
C MET A 19 -5.64 -4.53 7.47
N ASP A 20 -4.81 -4.62 8.50
CA ASP A 20 -3.52 -3.94 8.54
C ASP A 20 -2.49 -4.68 7.67
N LEU A 21 -2.00 -4.03 6.62
CA LEU A 21 -1.05 -4.65 5.70
C LEU A 21 0.22 -5.13 6.41
N ALA A 22 0.74 -4.40 7.39
CA ALA A 22 1.97 -4.79 8.10
C ALA A 22 1.78 -6.05 8.95
N GLU A 23 0.57 -6.27 9.49
CA GLU A 23 0.25 -7.50 10.23
C GLU A 23 0.02 -8.69 9.28
N TRP A 24 -0.51 -8.43 8.09
CA TRP A 24 -0.98 -9.46 7.17
C TRP A 24 0.04 -9.82 6.07
N SER A 25 1.03 -8.99 5.78
CA SER A 25 2.06 -9.22 4.74
C SER A 25 3.30 -9.96 5.23
N ASN A 26 3.40 -10.31 6.52
CA ASN A 26 4.53 -11.05 7.11
C ASN A 26 4.62 -12.53 6.64
N GLY A 27 3.93 -12.91 5.57
CA GLY A 27 4.04 -14.20 4.93
C GLY A 27 3.76 -14.08 3.43
N ALA A 28 4.63 -14.68 2.62
CA ALA A 28 4.44 -14.80 1.17
C ALA A 28 3.17 -15.64 0.89
N GLY A 29 2.05 -14.97 0.69
CA GLY A 29 0.76 -15.61 0.44
C GLY A 29 -0.24 -14.65 -0.17
N VAL A 30 -1.03 -15.16 -1.12
CA VAL A 30 -2.23 -14.46 -1.60
C VAL A 30 -3.31 -14.64 -0.53
N PHE A 31 -3.69 -13.55 0.12
CA PHE A 31 -4.75 -13.56 1.13
C PHE A 31 -6.11 -13.35 0.46
N GLY A 32 -6.91 -14.42 0.41
CA GLY A 32 -8.31 -14.35 0.04
C GLY A 32 -9.19 -14.23 1.28
N TRP A 33 -10.04 -13.21 1.34
CA TRP A 33 -11.12 -13.15 2.32
C TRP A 33 -12.44 -13.59 1.68
N SER A 34 -13.21 -14.41 2.40
CA SER A 34 -14.62 -14.63 2.12
C SER A 34 -15.40 -14.52 3.43
N GLY A 35 -16.43 -13.68 3.44
CA GLY A 35 -17.25 -13.47 4.63
C GLY A 35 -18.46 -12.59 4.35
N LYS A 36 -19.53 -12.80 5.11
CA LYS A 36 -20.68 -11.89 5.11
C LYS A 36 -20.43 -10.82 6.16
N ALA A 37 -19.83 -9.70 5.76
CA ALA A 37 -20.00 -8.49 6.55
C ALA A 37 -21.46 -8.01 6.42
N SER A 38 -21.96 -7.24 7.40
CA SER A 38 -23.26 -6.59 7.22
C SER A 38 -23.22 -5.74 5.94
N ARG A 39 -24.34 -5.58 5.22
CA ARG A 39 -24.38 -4.75 3.98
C ARG A 39 -23.91 -3.30 4.19
N SER A 40 -23.83 -2.85 5.44
CA SER A 40 -23.39 -1.52 5.87
C SER A 40 -21.91 -1.41 6.26
N SER A 41 -21.17 -2.53 6.33
CA SER A 41 -19.76 -2.53 6.75
C SER A 41 -18.84 -2.36 5.54
N ARG A 42 -17.96 -1.36 5.57
CA ARG A 42 -16.86 -1.18 4.61
C ARG A 42 -15.61 -1.89 5.12
N VAL A 43 -14.99 -2.71 4.27
CA VAL A 43 -13.70 -3.36 4.54
C VAL A 43 -12.63 -2.69 3.69
N GLY A 44 -11.47 -2.39 4.28
CA GLY A 44 -10.33 -1.80 3.59
C GLY A 44 -9.01 -2.36 4.10
N TRP A 45 -8.01 -2.40 3.23
CA TRP A 45 -6.62 -2.65 3.62
C TRP A 45 -5.99 -1.34 4.06
N GLY A 46 -5.23 -1.31 5.14
CA GLY A 46 -4.60 -0.08 5.64
C GLY A 46 -3.10 -0.21 5.79
N GLY A 47 -2.40 0.92 5.70
CA GLY A 47 -0.95 0.98 5.90
C GLY A 47 -0.16 0.72 4.62
N PHE A 48 0.99 0.05 4.75
CA PHE A 48 1.92 -0.18 3.65
C PHE A 48 2.41 -1.62 3.63
N THR A 49 2.66 -2.13 2.43
CA THR A 49 3.61 -3.22 2.18
C THR A 49 4.77 -2.68 1.35
N PHE A 50 5.83 -3.46 1.24
CA PHE A 50 6.97 -3.15 0.38
C PHE A 50 7.12 -4.25 -0.66
N TRP A 51 7.33 -3.86 -1.91
CA TRP A 51 7.60 -4.80 -2.99
C TRP A 51 9.05 -4.65 -3.46
N PRO A 52 10.00 -5.28 -2.75
CA PRO A 52 11.40 -5.18 -3.10
C PRO A 52 11.70 -5.91 -4.42
N SER A 53 12.51 -5.25 -5.26
CA SER A 53 13.07 -5.85 -6.47
C SER A 53 14.34 -6.65 -6.12
N PRO A 54 14.67 -7.70 -6.90
CA PRO A 54 15.90 -8.45 -6.71
C PRO A 54 17.15 -7.57 -6.71
N ARG A 55 18.14 -7.93 -5.89
CA ARG A 55 19.43 -7.21 -5.84
C ARG A 55 20.14 -7.11 -7.20
N SER A 56 19.89 -8.04 -8.11
CA SER A 56 20.43 -8.02 -9.48
C SER A 56 19.99 -6.80 -10.28
N ASP A 57 18.84 -6.22 -9.94
CA ASP A 57 18.19 -5.19 -10.76
C ASP A 57 18.61 -3.78 -10.32
N ARG A 58 19.39 -3.67 -9.22
CA ARG A 58 19.82 -2.41 -8.60
C ARG A 58 20.39 -1.42 -9.61
N THR A 59 21.36 -1.83 -10.42
CA THR A 59 22.04 -0.92 -11.36
C THR A 59 21.09 -0.39 -12.43
N GLU A 60 20.09 -1.17 -12.83
CA GLU A 60 19.10 -0.71 -13.79
C GLU A 60 18.10 0.25 -13.16
N LEU A 61 17.62 -0.08 -11.95
CA LEU A 61 16.70 0.77 -11.19
C LEU A 61 17.34 2.10 -10.78
N GLU A 62 18.59 2.10 -10.33
CA GLU A 62 19.35 3.32 -10.04
C GLU A 62 19.48 4.21 -11.28
N ARG A 63 19.74 3.62 -12.46
CA ARG A 63 19.82 4.36 -13.72
C ARG A 63 18.47 4.94 -14.13
N LEU A 64 17.40 4.17 -13.96
CA LEU A 64 16.03 4.57 -14.28
C LEU A 64 15.53 5.68 -13.37
N GLY A 65 15.85 5.62 -12.07
CA GLY A 65 15.38 6.56 -11.05
C GLY A 65 16.21 7.82 -10.92
N ALA A 66 17.50 7.78 -11.26
CA ALA A 66 18.43 8.90 -11.07
C ALA A 66 17.95 10.24 -11.67
N PRO A 67 17.38 10.31 -12.89
CA PRO A 67 16.86 11.56 -13.45
C PRO A 67 15.74 12.19 -12.61
N TRP A 68 15.06 11.38 -11.80
CA TRP A 68 13.87 11.74 -11.05
C TRP A 68 14.10 11.81 -9.54
N GLY A 69 15.31 11.52 -9.06
CA GLY A 69 15.60 11.38 -7.63
C GLY A 69 14.88 10.21 -6.96
N LEU A 70 14.50 9.19 -7.74
CA LEU A 70 13.78 8.03 -7.23
C LEU A 70 14.74 6.98 -6.65
N SER A 71 14.43 6.53 -5.44
CA SER A 71 14.99 5.34 -4.81
C SER A 71 13.98 4.19 -4.88
N PHE A 72 14.44 2.96 -5.03
CA PHE A 72 13.58 1.78 -5.16
C PHE A 72 13.75 0.83 -3.98
N CYS A 73 12.70 0.08 -3.65
CA CYS A 73 12.77 -1.03 -2.72
C CYS A 73 13.64 -2.13 -3.34
N ILE A 74 14.75 -2.49 -2.69
CA ILE A 74 15.65 -3.56 -3.12
C ILE A 74 15.74 -4.62 -2.03
N ASP A 75 15.77 -5.89 -2.43
CA ASP A 75 15.86 -7.01 -1.52
C ASP A 75 17.06 -6.87 -0.55
N GLY A 76 16.77 -7.01 0.74
CA GLY A 76 17.75 -6.93 1.82
C GLY A 76 18.23 -5.52 2.16
N ASP A 77 17.68 -4.47 1.54
CA ASP A 77 17.80 -3.10 2.04
C ASP A 77 16.69 -2.84 3.07
N PRO A 78 16.94 -1.97 4.07
CA PRO A 78 15.87 -1.57 4.98
C PRO A 78 14.78 -0.80 4.21
N PRO A 79 13.49 -1.05 4.47
CA PRO A 79 12.41 -0.29 3.85
C PRO A 79 12.44 1.18 4.31
N PRO A 80 11.88 2.12 3.52
CA PRO A 80 11.78 3.51 3.94
C PRO A 80 10.83 3.65 5.14
N GLU A 81 11.16 4.55 6.06
CA GLU A 81 10.22 4.95 7.11
C GLU A 81 9.09 5.81 6.53
N ILE A 82 7.85 5.45 6.87
CA ILE A 82 6.65 6.16 6.41
C ILE A 82 5.80 6.57 7.62
N PRO A 83 5.83 7.84 8.05
CA PRO A 83 5.11 8.33 9.23
C PRO A 83 3.65 8.68 8.91
N LEU A 84 2.99 7.87 8.08
CA LEU A 84 1.60 8.05 7.65
C LEU A 84 0.88 6.69 7.70
N TYR A 85 -0.44 6.72 7.57
CA TYR A 85 -1.24 5.51 7.51
C TYR A 85 -2.41 5.69 6.53
N PRO A 86 -2.28 5.23 5.27
CA PRO A 86 -3.33 5.36 4.26
C PRO A 86 -4.36 4.22 4.35
N VAL A 87 -5.61 4.52 4.02
CA VAL A 87 -6.70 3.56 3.83
C VAL A 87 -7.50 3.98 2.57
N PRO A 88 -7.50 3.20 1.48
CA PRO A 88 -6.76 1.95 1.29
C PRO A 88 -5.24 2.12 1.36
N GLY A 89 -4.53 1.05 1.72
CA GLY A 89 -3.08 1.01 1.82
C GLY A 89 -2.37 0.93 0.47
N LEU A 90 -1.05 1.10 0.48
CA LEU A 90 -0.19 1.11 -0.71
C LEU A 90 0.87 0.00 -0.65
N GLU A 91 1.23 -0.54 -1.82
CA GLU A 91 2.38 -1.44 -1.98
C GLU A 91 3.57 -0.63 -2.48
N VAL A 92 4.42 -0.15 -1.58
CA VAL A 92 5.50 0.77 -1.93
C VAL A 92 6.63 0.04 -2.64
N PHE A 93 7.05 0.57 -3.78
CA PHE A 93 8.20 0.06 -4.56
C PHE A 93 9.24 1.13 -4.84
N ALA A 94 8.89 2.42 -4.73
CA ALA A 94 9.81 3.54 -4.95
C ALA A 94 9.44 4.77 -4.10
N TRP A 95 10.38 5.70 -3.92
CA TRP A 95 10.15 6.96 -3.22
C TRP A 95 11.14 8.04 -3.65
N ASP A 96 10.81 9.29 -3.37
CA ASP A 96 11.69 10.46 -3.50
C ASP A 96 11.68 11.30 -2.22
N GLU A 97 12.26 12.50 -2.27
CA GLU A 97 12.22 13.45 -1.16
C GLU A 97 10.79 13.93 -0.83
N GLY A 98 9.88 13.93 -1.80
CA GLY A 98 8.53 14.45 -1.65
C GLY A 98 7.49 13.43 -1.17
N GLY A 99 7.74 12.13 -1.35
CA GLY A 99 6.75 11.10 -1.04
C GLY A 99 7.12 9.69 -1.48
N TRP A 100 6.12 8.81 -1.47
CA TRP A 100 6.23 7.39 -1.76
C TRP A 100 5.34 7.00 -2.93
N LEU A 101 5.79 6.03 -3.73
CA LEU A 101 5.12 5.53 -4.92
C LEU A 101 4.77 4.04 -4.76
N GLY A 102 3.56 3.69 -5.16
CA GLY A 102 3.09 2.31 -5.17
C GLY A 102 1.67 2.17 -5.70
N PRO A 103 1.29 0.99 -6.24
CA PRO A 103 -0.12 0.71 -6.48
C PRO A 103 -0.90 0.61 -5.16
N LEU A 104 -2.22 0.67 -5.26
CA LEU A 104 -3.09 0.34 -4.13
C LEU A 104 -2.93 -1.14 -3.75
N ALA A 105 -2.87 -1.41 -2.46
CA ALA A 105 -2.85 -2.76 -1.90
C ALA A 105 -4.25 -3.38 -1.94
N GLN A 106 -4.70 -3.71 -3.15
CA GLN A 106 -5.99 -4.31 -3.45
C GLN A 106 -5.83 -5.35 -4.56
N ASN A 107 -6.76 -6.30 -4.65
CA ASN A 107 -6.72 -7.32 -5.70
C ASN A 107 -7.02 -6.68 -7.07
N GLY A 108 -6.18 -6.93 -8.07
CA GLY A 108 -6.37 -6.46 -9.46
C GLY A 108 -5.26 -5.52 -9.93
N SER A 109 -5.37 -5.03 -11.16
CA SER A 109 -4.53 -3.91 -11.63
C SER A 109 -5.07 -2.63 -11.00
N HIS A 110 -4.20 -1.90 -10.30
CA HIS A 110 -4.53 -0.67 -9.60
C HIS A 110 -3.67 0.48 -10.10
N PRO A 111 -4.20 1.72 -10.06
CA PRO A 111 -3.45 2.90 -10.41
C PRO A 111 -2.18 3.01 -9.57
N MET A 112 -1.13 3.51 -10.20
CA MET A 112 0.07 3.93 -9.48
C MET A 112 -0.24 5.20 -8.74
N VAL A 113 0.03 5.21 -7.45
CA VAL A 113 -0.27 6.33 -6.56
C VAL A 113 1.04 6.91 -6.04
N TYR A 114 1.08 8.24 -5.98
CA TYR A 114 2.06 9.03 -5.26
C TYR A 114 1.43 9.61 -3.99
N LEU A 115 1.89 9.12 -2.84
CA LEU A 115 1.56 9.66 -1.53
C LEU A 115 2.62 10.66 -1.11
N ARG A 116 2.27 11.94 -1.03
CA ARG A 116 3.16 12.99 -0.55
C ARG A 116 3.30 12.93 0.96
N ARG A 117 4.43 13.44 1.46
CA ARG A 117 4.73 13.56 2.90
C ARG A 117 3.72 14.41 3.68
N ASP A 118 3.05 15.35 3.02
CA ASP A 118 1.98 16.16 3.61
C ASP A 118 0.62 15.42 3.67
N GLY A 119 0.55 14.18 3.19
CA GLY A 119 -0.65 13.35 3.15
C GLY A 119 -1.51 13.56 1.90
N ALA A 120 -1.13 14.42 0.97
CA ALA A 120 -1.82 14.55 -0.31
C ALA A 120 -1.53 13.34 -1.21
N VAL A 121 -2.55 12.88 -1.92
CA VAL A 121 -2.51 11.66 -2.72
C VAL A 121 -2.83 11.98 -4.17
N PHE A 122 -2.02 11.45 -5.07
CA PHE A 122 -2.18 11.63 -6.52
C PHE A 122 -2.06 10.30 -7.24
N GLN A 123 -2.87 10.09 -8.27
CA GLN A 123 -2.59 9.10 -9.30
C GLN A 123 -1.42 9.60 -10.16
N ALA A 124 -0.40 8.75 -10.30
CA ALA A 124 0.80 9.00 -11.10
C ALA A 124 0.77 8.28 -12.46
N ALA A 125 0.09 7.14 -12.56
CA ALA A 125 -0.13 6.42 -13.82
C ALA A 125 -1.33 5.48 -13.70
N GLU A 126 -1.76 4.91 -14.84
CA GLU A 126 -2.85 3.92 -14.91
C GLU A 126 -2.51 2.61 -14.20
N ASP A 127 -1.24 2.19 -14.27
CA ASP A 127 -0.69 1.01 -13.60
C ASP A 127 0.85 1.10 -13.57
N MET A 128 1.49 0.08 -12.99
CA MET A 128 2.93 0.02 -12.82
C MET A 128 3.69 0.00 -14.15
N ASP A 129 3.18 -0.72 -15.14
CA ASP A 129 3.84 -0.84 -16.44
C ASP A 129 3.84 0.51 -17.16
N ALA A 130 2.70 1.21 -17.13
CA ALA A 130 2.59 2.58 -17.63
C ALA A 130 3.55 3.53 -16.91
N PHE A 131 3.69 3.42 -15.58
CA PHE A 131 4.62 4.26 -14.82
C PHE A 131 6.08 3.99 -15.20
N VAL A 132 6.49 2.71 -15.27
CA VAL A 132 7.85 2.34 -15.69
C VAL A 132 8.13 2.83 -17.11
N GLN A 133 7.15 2.78 -18.00
CA GLN A 133 7.29 3.30 -19.36
C GLN A 133 7.52 4.82 -19.37
N LEU A 134 6.81 5.60 -18.55
CA LEU A 134 7.06 7.04 -18.39
C LEU A 134 8.51 7.32 -17.98
N LEU A 135 9.04 6.55 -17.02
CA LEU A 135 10.42 6.70 -16.56
C LEU A 135 11.43 6.38 -17.69
N ARG A 136 11.18 5.33 -18.47
CA ARG A 136 12.02 4.92 -19.60
C ARG A 136 12.04 5.96 -20.73
N ASP A 137 10.89 6.56 -21.00
CA ASP A 137 10.73 7.58 -22.04
C ASP A 137 11.29 8.95 -21.61
N GLY A 138 11.73 9.09 -20.36
CA GLY A 138 12.20 10.36 -19.83
C GLY A 138 11.07 11.39 -19.64
N THR A 139 9.82 10.91 -19.51
CA THR A 139 8.65 11.76 -19.31
C THR A 139 8.54 12.19 -17.85
N ASP A 140 8.32 13.50 -17.62
CA ASP A 140 8.09 14.01 -16.27
C ASP A 140 6.72 13.57 -15.75
N TRP A 141 6.72 12.45 -15.03
CA TRP A 141 5.54 11.86 -14.41
C TRP A 141 4.87 12.81 -13.41
N ARG A 142 5.60 13.78 -12.83
CA ARG A 142 5.03 14.73 -11.86
C ARG A 142 4.06 15.72 -12.51
N ALA A 143 4.27 16.02 -13.79
CA ALA A 143 3.39 16.90 -14.55
C ALA A 143 2.01 16.25 -14.83
N GLY A 144 1.93 14.91 -14.77
CA GLY A 144 0.72 14.13 -15.00
C GLY A 144 -0.08 13.80 -13.73
N LEU A 145 0.30 14.30 -12.56
CA LEU A 145 -0.35 13.96 -11.30
C LEU A 145 -1.80 14.43 -11.26
N VAL A 146 -2.71 13.51 -10.97
CA VAL A 146 -4.14 13.77 -10.78
C VAL A 146 -4.52 13.51 -9.33
N PRO A 147 -5.19 14.43 -8.62
CA PRO A 147 -5.61 14.18 -7.23
C PRO A 147 -6.46 12.91 -7.09
N GLU A 148 -6.14 12.08 -6.09
CA GLU A 148 -6.83 10.82 -5.80
C GLU A 148 -7.53 10.90 -4.42
N PRO A 149 -8.79 11.38 -4.36
CA PRO A 149 -9.51 11.58 -3.11
C PRO A 149 -10.04 10.28 -2.49
N GLY A 150 -9.90 9.14 -3.17
CA GLY A 150 -10.35 7.84 -2.68
C GLY A 150 -9.54 7.28 -1.51
N ILE A 151 -8.38 7.87 -1.21
CA ILE A 151 -7.47 7.45 -0.14
C ILE A 151 -7.53 8.43 1.04
N GLN A 152 -7.92 7.91 2.20
CA GLN A 152 -7.86 8.65 3.45
C GLN A 152 -6.52 8.39 4.13
N VAL A 153 -5.77 9.47 4.42
CA VAL A 153 -4.45 9.38 5.05
C VAL A 153 -4.53 9.87 6.49
N TYR A 154 -4.08 9.03 7.41
CA TYR A 154 -3.98 9.34 8.83
C TYR A 154 -2.52 9.59 9.22
N ALA A 155 -2.30 10.36 10.28
CA ALA A 155 -0.96 10.61 10.83
C ALA A 155 -0.35 9.35 11.50
N SER A 156 -1.18 8.39 11.89
CA SER A 156 -0.73 7.10 12.43
C SER A 156 -1.85 6.06 12.37
N ARG A 157 -1.47 4.79 12.62
CA ARG A 157 -2.41 3.68 12.80
C ARG A 157 -3.41 3.93 13.93
N GLU A 158 -2.96 4.50 15.05
CA GLU A 158 -3.81 4.87 16.19
C GLU A 158 -4.81 5.99 15.80
N GLY A 159 -4.39 6.89 14.92
CA GLY A 159 -5.27 7.88 14.31
C GLY A 159 -6.39 7.22 13.51
N ALA A 160 -6.03 6.28 12.64
CA ALA A 160 -6.99 5.48 11.85
C ALA A 160 -7.92 4.65 12.74
N ALA A 161 -7.43 4.11 13.86
CA ALA A 161 -8.20 3.28 14.79
C ALA A 161 -9.36 4.01 15.49
N ARG A 162 -9.43 5.34 15.39
CA ARG A 162 -10.59 6.12 15.84
C ARG A 162 -11.79 5.97 14.92
N GLU A 163 -11.56 5.64 13.66
CA GLU A 163 -12.59 5.50 12.63
C GLU A 163 -12.73 4.06 12.13
N TRP A 164 -11.67 3.25 12.24
CA TRP A 164 -11.60 1.90 11.70
C TRP A 164 -11.43 0.87 12.81
N PHE A 165 -12.20 -0.21 12.74
CA PHE A 165 -12.00 -1.39 13.56
C PHE A 165 -10.93 -2.29 12.95
N PHE A 166 -9.81 -2.46 13.64
CA PHE A 166 -8.68 -3.26 13.16
C PHE A 166 -8.88 -4.74 13.44
N LEU A 167 -8.87 -5.56 12.38
CA LEU A 167 -8.86 -7.01 12.50
C LEU A 167 -7.47 -7.49 12.91
N ARG A 168 -7.39 -8.18 14.05
CA ARG A 168 -6.18 -8.84 14.50
C ARG A 168 -6.18 -10.30 14.08
N LEU A 169 -5.04 -10.77 13.58
CA LEU A 169 -4.78 -12.20 13.42
C LEU A 169 -4.60 -12.81 14.81
N GLU A 170 -5.59 -13.58 15.29
CA GLU A 170 -5.36 -14.45 16.44
C GLU A 170 -4.41 -15.58 16.01
N ALA A 171 -3.35 -15.80 16.78
CA ALA A 171 -2.48 -16.94 16.55
C ALA A 171 -3.32 -18.24 16.59
N PRO A 172 -3.06 -19.22 15.71
CA PRO A 172 -3.76 -20.50 15.80
C PRO A 172 -3.58 -21.09 17.21
N PRO A 173 -4.62 -21.70 17.80
CA PRO A 173 -4.47 -22.37 19.09
C PRO A 173 -3.35 -23.41 18.99
N GLN A 174 -2.45 -23.40 19.98
CA GLN A 174 -1.34 -24.35 20.10
C GLN A 174 -1.84 -25.79 20.29
#